data_AF-J9WJW2-F1
#
_entry.id   AF-J9WJW2-F1
#
_cell.length_a   1.000
_cell.length_b   1.000
_cell.length_c   1.000
_cell.angle_alpha   90.00
_cell.angle_beta   90.00
_cell.angle_gamma   90.00
#
_symmetry.space_group_name_H-M   'P 1'
#
loop_
_entity.id
_entity.type
_entity.pdbx_description
1 polymer ?
#
loop_
_entity_poly.entity_id
_entity_poly.type
_entity_poly.pdbx_seq_one_letter_code
_entity_poly.pdbx_strand_id
1 'polypeptide(L)'
;EDRPYWWVHETKIYSSLTRPTLYQTERTCETSPGSPSGHLMVASSFLYVMLLASEKLIVLYCHRYRRELRYLARTIFAMALSLLAVSRMYFATHFFHQCVFGAVLGICISETFIFTKFTDTVQLTEKSKWFNIACLMAAIVTSIFWLHKLITGNPMASVQLAFKHCNDPLYPKPETTVIFSSIRTIAKVAGIWMAAPLKVIAPSELRFNYFKSIPVTACLVFA
;
A
#
# COMPACT_ATOMS: atom_id res chain seq x y z
N GLU A 1 -10.73 11.43 6.13
CA GLU A 1 -10.22 11.72 7.48
C GLU A 1 -8.85 12.37 7.37
N ASP A 2 -8.59 13.33 8.25
CA ASP A 2 -7.34 14.08 8.28
C ASP A 2 -6.28 13.37 9.11
N ARG A 3 -5.03 13.82 8.95
CA ARG A 3 -3.89 13.36 9.75
C ARG A 3 -3.99 13.92 11.18
N PRO A 4 -3.50 13.21 12.21
CA PRO A 4 -3.49 13.71 13.58
C PRO A 4 -2.88 15.11 13.72
N TYR A 5 -1.79 15.39 13.00
CA TYR A 5 -1.16 16.71 12.98
C TYR A 5 -2.15 17.81 12.55
N TRP A 6 -2.79 17.69 11.37
CA TRP A 6 -3.76 18.68 10.90
C TRP A 6 -4.98 18.77 11.80
N TRP A 7 -5.47 17.62 12.29
CA TRP A 7 -6.64 17.55 13.15
C TRP A 7 -6.47 18.35 14.45
N VAL A 8 -5.29 18.30 15.09
CA VAL A 8 -5.00 19.08 16.31
C VAL A 8 -5.08 20.59 16.07
N HIS A 9 -4.71 21.05 14.88
CA HIS A 9 -4.76 22.48 14.53
C HIS A 9 -6.15 22.96 14.10
N GLU A 10 -6.95 22.09 13.49
CA GLU A 10 -8.31 22.42 13.02
C GLU A 10 -9.40 22.20 14.07
N THR A 11 -9.18 21.32 15.06
CA THR A 11 -10.19 21.00 16.07
C THR A 11 -10.47 22.18 17.01
N LYS A 12 -11.76 22.39 17.31
CA LYS A 12 -12.26 23.36 18.30
C LYS A 12 -12.22 22.82 19.73
N ILE A 13 -11.84 21.56 19.92
CA ILE A 13 -11.80 20.90 21.23
C ILE A 13 -10.75 21.54 22.14
N TYR A 14 -9.62 21.96 21.58
CA TYR A 14 -8.56 22.63 22.33
C TYR A 14 -8.67 24.15 22.21
N SER A 15 -8.59 24.83 23.35
CA SER A 15 -8.31 26.27 23.39
C SER A 15 -6.86 26.55 22.96
N SER A 16 -6.55 27.81 22.65
CA SER A 16 -5.18 28.23 22.31
C SER A 16 -4.14 27.89 23.39
N LEU A 17 -4.56 27.84 24.66
CA LEU A 17 -3.71 27.55 25.82
C LEU A 17 -3.54 26.05 26.08
N THR A 18 -4.50 25.21 25.66
CA THR A 18 -4.51 23.77 25.94
C THR A 18 -4.12 22.91 24.73
N ARG A 19 -3.85 23.52 23.58
CA ARG A 19 -3.52 22.80 22.36
C ARG A 19 -2.13 22.17 22.47
N PRO A 20 -2.00 20.84 22.27
CA PRO A 20 -0.70 20.19 22.37
C PRO A 20 0.22 20.68 21.24
N THR A 21 1.47 20.97 21.59
CA THR A 21 2.52 21.31 20.62
C THR A 21 3.07 20.02 20.00
N LEU A 22 2.85 19.83 18.71
CA LEU A 22 3.38 18.71 17.95
C LEU A 22 4.65 19.14 17.20
N TYR A 23 5.68 18.30 17.22
CA TYR A 23 6.88 18.53 16.43
C TYR A 23 6.60 18.25 14.95
N GLN A 24 6.85 19.25 14.11
CA GLN A 24 6.72 19.10 12.67
C GLN A 24 7.95 18.42 12.08
N THR A 25 7.70 17.50 11.15
CA THR A 25 8.73 16.85 10.32
C THR A 25 8.30 16.89 8.85
N GLU A 26 9.20 16.60 7.91
CA GLU A 26 8.82 16.47 6.50
C GLU A 26 7.66 15.48 6.28
N ARG A 27 7.57 14.43 7.11
CA ARG A 27 6.51 13.40 7.00
C ARG A 27 5.14 13.88 7.44
N THR A 28 5.05 14.89 8.31
CA THR A 28 3.76 15.51 8.68
C THR A 28 3.19 16.40 7.57
N CYS A 29 4.01 16.73 6.58
CA CYS A 29 3.70 17.60 5.44
C CYS A 29 3.41 16.85 4.14
N GLU A 30 3.27 15.52 4.18
CA GLU A 30 2.83 14.74 3.02
C GLU A 30 1.47 15.23 2.52
N THR A 31 1.35 15.43 1.21
CA THR A 31 0.15 16.04 0.59
C THR A 31 -0.95 15.02 0.29
N SER A 32 -0.73 13.75 0.63
CA SER A 32 -1.71 12.67 0.49
C SER A 32 -2.68 12.61 1.68
N PRO A 33 -3.92 12.15 1.46
CA PRO A 33 -4.89 11.91 2.52
C PRO A 33 -4.36 10.97 3.62
N GLY A 34 -4.84 11.14 4.85
CA GLY A 34 -4.39 10.36 6.01
C GLY A 34 -4.95 8.93 6.11
N SER A 35 -6.03 8.61 5.38
CA SER A 35 -6.70 7.30 5.48
C SER A 35 -6.95 6.69 4.10
N PRO A 36 -6.66 5.38 3.89
CA PRO A 36 -5.94 4.47 4.79
C PRO A 36 -4.42 4.74 4.83
N SER A 37 -3.71 4.16 5.81
CA SER A 37 -2.24 4.26 5.82
C SER A 37 -1.62 3.40 4.71
N GLY A 38 -1.22 4.06 3.61
CA GLY A 38 -0.59 3.40 2.47
C GLY A 38 0.69 2.65 2.83
N HIS A 39 1.47 3.18 3.78
CA HIS A 39 2.68 2.53 4.27
C HIS A 39 2.40 1.19 4.95
N LEU A 40 1.35 1.12 5.79
CA LEU A 40 0.98 -0.14 6.45
C LEU A 40 0.35 -1.12 5.46
N MET A 41 -0.42 -0.63 4.49
CA MET A 41 -1.02 -1.46 3.44
C MET A 41 0.04 -2.14 2.57
N VAL A 42 1.04 -1.39 2.11
CA VAL A 42 2.16 -1.90 1.30
C VAL A 42 3.01 -2.88 2.12
N ALA A 43 3.38 -2.48 3.35
CA ALA A 43 4.21 -3.32 4.21
C ALA A 43 3.50 -4.62 4.62
N SER A 44 2.21 -4.57 4.98
CA SER A 44 1.46 -5.77 5.36
C SER A 44 1.26 -6.70 4.18
N SER A 45 0.95 -6.19 2.99
CA SER A 45 0.87 -6.99 1.76
C SER A 45 2.18 -7.74 1.50
N PHE A 46 3.30 -7.03 1.49
CA PHE A 46 4.60 -7.65 1.23
C PHE A 46 5.01 -8.66 2.30
N LEU A 47 4.97 -8.26 3.57
CA LEU A 47 5.38 -9.10 4.69
C LEU A 47 4.48 -10.34 4.82
N TYR A 48 3.21 -10.24 4.44
CA TYR A 48 2.29 -11.38 4.47
C TYR A 48 2.63 -12.41 3.40
N VAL A 49 2.94 -11.99 2.18
CA VAL A 49 3.43 -12.90 1.13
C VAL A 49 4.74 -13.58 1.56
N MET A 50 5.65 -12.84 2.21
CA MET A 50 6.88 -13.42 2.75
C MET A 50 6.61 -14.43 3.87
N LEU A 51 5.66 -14.13 4.76
CA LEU A 51 5.25 -15.04 5.82
C LEU A 51 4.75 -16.36 5.22
N LEU A 52 3.82 -16.31 4.27
CA LEU A 52 3.29 -17.51 3.62
C LEU A 52 4.37 -18.32 2.88
N ALA A 53 5.28 -17.63 2.18
CA ALA A 53 6.41 -18.28 1.53
C ALA A 53 7.33 -18.97 2.55
N SER A 54 7.66 -18.30 3.65
CA SER A 54 8.50 -18.83 4.72
C SER A 54 7.85 -20.04 5.41
N GLU A 55 6.55 -19.97 5.73
CA GLU A 55 5.83 -21.08 6.35
C GLU A 55 5.86 -22.31 5.46
N LYS A 56 5.68 -22.14 4.14
CA LYS A 56 5.75 -23.23 3.16
C LYS A 56 7.15 -23.88 3.14
N LEU A 57 8.22 -23.09 3.16
CA LEU A 57 9.59 -23.61 3.20
C LEU A 57 9.86 -24.38 4.50
N ILE A 58 9.40 -23.84 5.63
CA ILE A 58 9.54 -24.51 6.93
C ILE A 58 8.83 -25.87 6.91
N VAL A 59 7.64 -25.97 6.28
CA VAL A 59 6.92 -27.25 6.14
C VAL A 59 7.70 -28.25 5.29
N LEU A 60 8.33 -27.80 4.20
CA LEU A 60 8.99 -28.65 3.21
C LEU A 60 10.38 -29.14 3.67
N TYR A 61 11.14 -28.29 4.37
CA TYR A 61 12.56 -28.56 4.66
C TYR A 61 12.87 -28.73 6.15
N CYS A 62 12.03 -28.22 7.05
CA CYS A 62 12.36 -28.13 8.49
C CYS A 62 11.41 -28.96 9.37
N HIS A 63 11.40 -30.29 9.19
CA HIS A 63 10.49 -31.17 9.92
C HIS A 63 10.64 -31.12 11.45
N ARG A 64 11.88 -31.09 11.97
CA ARG A 64 12.15 -31.17 13.42
C ARG A 64 11.68 -29.96 14.22
N TYR A 65 11.79 -28.75 13.66
CA TYR A 65 11.48 -27.49 14.35
C TYR A 65 10.34 -26.71 13.70
N ARG A 66 9.47 -27.38 12.93
CA ARG A 66 8.40 -26.76 12.13
C ARG A 66 7.46 -25.87 12.96
N ARG A 67 7.16 -26.26 14.20
CA ARG A 67 6.23 -25.52 15.07
C ARG A 67 6.88 -24.23 15.55
N GLU A 68 8.08 -24.33 16.13
CA GLU A 68 8.84 -23.20 16.66
C GLU A 68 9.17 -22.17 15.57
N LEU A 69 9.64 -22.63 14.41
CA LEU A 69 9.98 -21.73 13.30
C LEU A 69 8.76 -21.00 12.74
N ARG A 70 7.58 -21.63 12.69
CA ARG A 70 6.34 -20.94 12.27
C ARG A 70 5.89 -19.91 13.30
N TYR A 71 5.97 -20.22 14.60
CA TYR A 71 5.69 -19.22 15.63
C TYR A 71 6.66 -18.05 15.54
N LEU A 72 7.96 -18.32 15.38
CA LEU A 72 8.98 -17.30 15.19
C LEU A 72 8.70 -16.42 13.96
N ALA A 73 8.34 -17.02 12.82
CA ALA A 73 8.00 -16.25 11.61
C ALA A 73 6.79 -15.34 11.84
N ARG A 74 5.74 -15.84 12.51
CA ARG A 74 4.54 -15.05 12.85
C ARG A 74 4.82 -13.95 13.87
N THR A 75 5.67 -14.19 14.86
CA THR A 75 6.05 -13.16 15.83
C THR A 75 6.88 -12.07 15.17
N ILE A 76 7.84 -12.42 14.31
CA ILE A 76 8.61 -11.45 13.52
C ILE A 76 7.69 -10.60 12.65
N PHE A 77 6.74 -11.23 11.95
CA PHE A 77 5.74 -10.53 11.15
C PHE A 77 4.93 -9.53 11.99
N ALA A 78 4.38 -9.98 13.12
CA ALA A 78 3.57 -9.14 14.00
C ALA A 78 4.38 -7.98 14.62
N MET A 79 5.61 -8.25 15.05
CA MET A 79 6.51 -7.23 15.59
C MET A 79 6.87 -6.18 14.54
N ALA A 80 7.21 -6.59 13.32
CA ALA A 80 7.57 -5.66 12.24
C ALA A 80 6.41 -4.71 11.91
N LEU A 81 5.18 -5.22 11.80
CA LEU A 81 3.99 -4.38 11.55
C LEU A 81 3.68 -3.46 12.73
N SER A 82 3.81 -3.96 13.96
CA SER A 82 3.57 -3.17 15.17
C SER A 82 4.56 -2.02 15.29
N LEU A 83 5.85 -2.27 15.05
CA LEU A 83 6.89 -1.24 15.05
C LEU A 83 6.64 -0.18 13.97
N LEU A 84 6.22 -0.61 12.78
CA LEU A 84 5.88 0.32 11.70
C LEU A 84 4.65 1.17 12.04
N ALA A 85 3.62 0.58 12.65
CA ALA A 85 2.43 1.30 13.10
C ALA A 85 2.78 2.33 14.19
N VAL A 86 3.54 1.92 15.22
CA VAL A 86 4.00 2.81 16.29
C VAL A 86 4.85 3.96 15.74
N SER A 87 5.73 3.68 14.78
CA SER A 87 6.52 4.74 14.11
C SER A 87 5.61 5.79 13.46
N ARG A 88 4.53 5.38 12.79
CA ARG A 88 3.59 6.31 12.14
C ARG A 88 2.75 7.12 13.12
N MET A 89 2.39 6.52 14.24
CA MET A 89 1.70 7.19 15.34
C MET A 89 2.62 8.19 16.06
N TYR A 90 3.90 7.82 16.26
CA TYR A 90 4.91 8.68 16.89
C TYR A 90 5.11 9.99 16.12
N PHE A 91 5.15 9.92 14.78
CA PHE A 91 5.23 11.11 13.93
C PHE A 91 3.88 11.82 13.69
N ALA A 92 2.81 11.44 14.41
CA ALA A 92 1.47 12.02 14.26
C ALA A 92 0.94 12.01 12.81
N THR A 93 1.37 11.03 12.01
CA THR A 93 1.01 10.92 10.58
C THR A 93 -0.28 10.14 10.35
N HIS A 94 -0.59 9.19 11.24
CA HIS A 94 -1.78 8.34 11.15
C HIS A 94 -2.35 8.05 12.54
N PHE A 95 -3.66 7.89 12.62
CA PHE A 95 -4.32 7.34 13.80
C PHE A 95 -4.20 5.80 13.84
N PHE A 96 -4.40 5.22 15.03
CA PHE A 96 -4.30 3.77 15.21
C PHE A 96 -5.27 2.99 14.31
N HIS A 97 -6.54 3.43 14.20
CA HIS A 97 -7.53 2.76 13.35
C HIS A 97 -7.15 2.83 11.86
N GLN A 98 -6.51 3.92 11.41
CA GLN A 98 -6.02 4.05 10.04
C GLN A 98 -4.86 3.08 9.75
N CYS A 99 -3.99 2.85 10.73
CA CYS A 99 -2.93 1.84 10.65
C CYS A 99 -3.52 0.42 10.60
N VAL A 100 -4.47 0.10 11.47
CA VAL A 100 -5.13 -1.22 11.50
C VAL A 100 -5.88 -1.47 10.18
N PHE A 101 -6.67 -0.50 9.72
CA PHE A 101 -7.41 -0.63 8.47
C PHE A 101 -6.48 -0.79 7.27
N GLY A 102 -5.39 -0.02 7.20
CA GLY A 102 -4.36 -0.19 6.17
C GLY A 102 -3.72 -1.58 6.21
N ALA A 103 -3.37 -2.09 7.38
CA ALA A 103 -2.77 -3.41 7.54
C ALA A 103 -3.72 -4.52 7.06
N VAL A 104 -5.00 -4.47 7.47
CA VAL A 104 -6.04 -5.44 7.05
C VAL A 104 -6.24 -5.40 5.54
N LEU A 105 -6.37 -4.22 4.95
CA LEU A 105 -6.51 -4.08 3.50
C LEU A 105 -5.33 -4.70 2.74
N GLY A 106 -4.09 -4.46 3.20
CA GLY A 106 -2.92 -5.04 2.57
C GLY A 106 -2.90 -6.58 2.64
N ILE A 107 -3.32 -7.17 3.76
CA ILE A 107 -3.45 -8.62 3.90
C ILE A 107 -4.54 -9.14 2.95
N CYS A 108 -5.73 -8.53 2.92
CA CYS A 108 -6.82 -8.93 2.03
C CYS A 108 -6.41 -8.85 0.54
N ILE A 109 -5.67 -7.81 0.15
CA ILE A 109 -5.11 -7.68 -1.19
C ILE A 109 -4.19 -8.85 -1.46
N SER A 110 -3.18 -9.09 -0.62
CA SER A 110 -2.23 -10.18 -0.83
C SER A 110 -2.89 -11.58 -0.88
N GLU A 111 -3.87 -11.85 -0.02
CA GLU A 111 -4.69 -13.06 -0.07
C GLU A 111 -5.41 -13.22 -1.42
N THR A 112 -6.05 -12.15 -1.90
CA THR A 112 -6.74 -12.17 -3.19
C THR A 112 -5.78 -12.46 -4.34
N PHE A 113 -4.59 -11.86 -4.34
CA PHE A 113 -3.56 -12.12 -5.35
C PHE A 113 -3.09 -13.57 -5.36
N ILE A 114 -2.96 -14.19 -4.19
CA ILE A 114 -2.55 -15.59 -4.05
C ILE A 114 -3.69 -16.53 -4.47
N PHE A 115 -4.92 -16.28 -3.99
CA PHE A 115 -6.09 -17.10 -4.29
C PHE A 115 -6.40 -17.12 -5.79
N THR A 116 -6.34 -15.97 -6.44
CA THR A 116 -6.56 -15.83 -7.88
C THR A 116 -5.39 -16.35 -8.73
N LYS A 117 -4.31 -16.84 -8.11
CA LYS A 117 -3.06 -17.24 -8.77
C LYS A 117 -2.62 -16.19 -9.78
N PHE A 118 -2.62 -14.93 -9.38
CA PHE A 118 -2.41 -13.80 -10.28
C PHE A 118 -1.15 -13.96 -11.13
N THR A 119 -0.06 -14.51 -10.57
CA THR A 119 1.19 -14.76 -11.30
C THR A 119 1.03 -15.74 -12.46
N ASP A 120 0.20 -16.76 -12.30
CA ASP A 120 -0.07 -17.74 -13.34
C ASP A 120 -0.95 -17.11 -14.42
N THR A 121 -1.96 -16.35 -14.00
CA THR A 121 -2.82 -15.57 -14.91
C THR A 121 -2.02 -14.60 -15.77
N VAL A 122 -0.97 -13.96 -15.22
CA VAL A 122 -0.06 -13.09 -15.99
C VAL A 122 0.67 -13.84 -17.09
N GLN A 123 1.16 -15.04 -16.81
CA GLN A 123 1.94 -15.83 -17.78
C GLN A 123 1.08 -16.53 -18.84
N LEU A 124 -0.19 -16.81 -18.51
CA LEU A 124 -1.13 -17.52 -19.38
C LEU A 124 -1.99 -16.59 -20.25
N THR A 125 -1.97 -15.28 -20.00
CA THR A 125 -2.85 -14.32 -20.67
C THR A 125 -2.13 -13.61 -21.82
N GLU A 126 -2.74 -13.59 -23.00
CA GLU A 126 -2.24 -12.89 -24.18
C GLU A 126 -2.15 -11.37 -23.97
N LYS A 127 -1.19 -10.73 -24.64
CA LYS A 127 -0.96 -9.27 -24.55
C LYS A 127 -2.18 -8.42 -24.90
N SER A 128 -3.05 -8.87 -25.82
CA SER A 128 -4.29 -8.18 -26.19
C SER A 128 -5.31 -8.16 -25.03
N LYS A 129 -5.41 -9.26 -24.28
CA LYS A 129 -6.26 -9.31 -23.08
C LYS A 129 -5.68 -8.46 -21.96
N TRP A 130 -4.36 -8.42 -21.81
CA TRP A 130 -3.68 -7.50 -20.88
C TRP A 130 -3.93 -6.04 -21.19
N PHE A 131 -4.07 -5.65 -22.47
CA PHE A 131 -4.44 -4.30 -22.84
C PHE A 131 -5.83 -3.93 -22.29
N ASN A 132 -6.82 -4.80 -22.51
CA ASN A 132 -8.18 -4.60 -22.00
C ASN A 132 -8.22 -4.54 -20.47
N ILE A 133 -7.48 -5.41 -19.78
CA ILE A 133 -7.35 -5.39 -18.31
C ILE A 133 -6.69 -4.08 -17.84
N ALA A 134 -5.63 -3.64 -18.52
CA ALA A 134 -4.95 -2.39 -18.19
C ALA A 134 -5.86 -1.17 -18.39
N CYS A 135 -6.62 -1.11 -19.48
CA CYS A 135 -7.62 -0.08 -19.71
C CYS A 135 -8.71 -0.09 -18.63
N LEU A 136 -9.21 -1.28 -18.24
CA LEU A 136 -10.19 -1.41 -17.17
C LEU A 136 -9.63 -0.91 -15.83
N MET A 137 -8.41 -1.30 -15.47
CA MET A 137 -7.75 -0.83 -14.24
C MET A 137 -7.51 0.69 -14.26
N ALA A 138 -7.08 1.25 -15.38
CA ALA A 138 -6.91 2.70 -15.55
C ALA A 138 -8.26 3.44 -15.44
N ALA A 139 -9.33 2.88 -16.01
CA ALA A 139 -10.68 3.41 -15.89
C ALA A 139 -11.18 3.36 -14.44
N ILE A 140 -10.92 2.27 -13.71
CA ILE A 140 -11.25 2.17 -12.27
C ILE A 140 -10.51 3.24 -11.46
N VAL A 141 -9.19 3.38 -11.64
CA VAL A 141 -8.39 4.39 -10.91
C VAL A 141 -8.91 5.81 -11.20
N THR A 142 -9.20 6.10 -12.47
CA THR A 142 -9.75 7.39 -12.89
C THR A 142 -11.15 7.61 -12.31
N SER A 143 -11.99 6.57 -12.28
CA SER A 143 -13.34 6.63 -11.71
C SER A 143 -13.31 6.88 -10.21
N ILE A 144 -12.40 6.25 -9.47
CA ILE A 144 -12.20 6.49 -8.04
C ILE A 144 -11.79 7.94 -7.79
N PHE A 145 -10.92 8.51 -8.61
CA PHE A 145 -10.53 9.92 -8.50
C PHE A 145 -11.72 10.86 -8.70
N TRP A 146 -12.53 10.63 -9.74
CA TRP A 146 -13.74 11.43 -9.99
C TRP A 146 -14.78 11.26 -8.89
N LEU A 147 -15.00 10.03 -8.42
CA LEU A 147 -15.91 9.76 -7.30
C LEU A 147 -15.45 10.49 -6.03
N HIS A 148 -14.15 10.45 -5.73
CA HIS A 148 -13.58 11.16 -4.60
C HIS A 148 -13.78 12.69 -4.71
N LYS A 149 -13.62 13.24 -5.93
CA LYS A 149 -13.93 14.64 -6.23
C LYS A 149 -15.41 14.96 -5.99
N LEU A 150 -16.33 14.07 -6.37
CA LEU A 150 -17.76 14.27 -6.14
C LEU A 150 -18.13 14.24 -4.64
N ILE A 151 -17.55 13.32 -3.87
CA ILE A 151 -17.85 13.16 -2.44
C ILE A 151 -17.24 14.29 -1.61
N THR A 152 -15.99 14.66 -1.89
CA THR A 152 -15.21 15.60 -1.06
C THR A 152 -15.28 17.03 -1.58
N GLY A 153 -15.83 17.25 -2.79
CA GLY A 153 -15.82 18.52 -3.52
C GLY A 153 -14.44 18.87 -4.08
N ASN A 154 -13.42 18.89 -3.22
CA ASN A 154 -12.06 19.32 -3.55
C ASN A 154 -11.02 18.21 -3.26
N PRO A 155 -10.53 17.48 -4.30
CA PRO A 155 -9.51 16.43 -4.13
C PRO A 155 -8.14 17.00 -3.71
N MET A 156 -7.95 18.32 -3.84
CA MET A 156 -6.76 19.05 -3.38
C MET A 156 -6.90 19.61 -1.96
N ALA A 157 -7.97 19.28 -1.22
CA ALA A 157 -8.13 19.72 0.16
C ALA A 157 -6.92 19.33 1.03
N SER A 158 -6.41 18.10 0.87
CA SER A 158 -5.21 17.64 1.57
C SER A 158 -3.96 18.46 1.22
N VAL A 159 -3.85 18.97 -0.01
CA VAL A 159 -2.75 19.85 -0.44
C VAL A 159 -2.88 21.21 0.23
N GLN A 160 -4.08 21.78 0.27
CA GLN A 160 -4.35 23.05 0.95
C GLN A 160 -4.06 22.96 2.45
N LEU A 161 -4.47 21.87 3.11
CA LEU A 161 -4.18 21.60 4.52
C LEU A 161 -2.68 21.44 4.77
N ALA A 162 -1.95 20.78 3.88
CA ALA A 162 -0.50 20.69 3.96
C ALA A 162 0.15 22.08 3.89
N PHE A 163 -0.16 22.90 2.88
CA PHE A 163 0.39 24.25 2.78
C PHE A 163 -0.04 25.19 3.91
N LYS A 164 -1.22 24.98 4.50
CA LYS A 164 -1.73 25.79 5.62
C LYS A 164 -0.96 25.55 6.93
N HIS A 165 -0.59 24.30 7.21
CA HIS A 165 -0.02 23.90 8.50
C HIS A 165 1.48 23.57 8.45
N CYS A 166 2.09 23.55 7.27
CA CYS A 166 3.53 23.37 7.10
C CYS A 166 4.28 24.70 7.23
N ASN A 167 5.32 24.70 8.06
CA ASN A 167 6.13 25.89 8.33
C ASN A 167 7.07 26.22 7.16
N ASP A 168 7.55 25.18 6.46
CA ASP A 168 8.42 25.31 5.29
C ASP A 168 7.66 24.96 4.01
N PRO A 169 7.61 25.86 3.01
CA PRO A 169 6.96 25.59 1.72
C PRO A 169 7.66 24.50 0.89
N LEU A 170 8.87 24.06 1.25
CA LEU A 170 9.60 22.96 0.59
C LEU A 170 9.21 21.58 1.10
N TYR A 171 8.57 21.48 2.28
CA TYR A 171 8.17 20.18 2.84
C TYR A 171 7.02 19.50 2.08
N PRO A 172 5.99 20.21 1.59
CA PRO A 172 4.95 19.62 0.75
C PRO A 172 5.51 19.12 -0.59
N LYS A 173 5.72 17.81 -0.71
CA LYS A 173 6.24 17.20 -1.94
C LYS A 173 5.11 17.01 -2.97
N PRO A 174 5.18 17.59 -4.18
CA PRO A 174 4.12 17.51 -5.19
C PRO A 174 3.86 16.09 -5.69
N GLU A 175 4.88 15.24 -5.63
CA GLU A 175 4.82 13.81 -5.97
C GLU A 175 3.88 12.97 -5.07
N THR A 176 3.54 13.48 -3.89
CA THR A 176 2.64 12.81 -2.94
C THR A 176 1.18 13.20 -3.13
N THR A 177 0.88 14.11 -4.06
CA THR A 177 -0.50 14.57 -4.30
C THR A 177 -1.35 13.46 -4.91
N VAL A 178 -2.66 13.55 -4.71
CA VAL A 178 -3.62 12.56 -5.22
C VAL A 178 -3.54 12.41 -6.74
N ILE A 179 -3.39 13.52 -7.48
CA ILE A 179 -3.29 13.49 -8.95
C ILE A 179 -2.03 12.75 -9.39
N PHE A 180 -0.86 13.13 -8.86
CA PHE A 180 0.40 12.48 -9.23
C PHE A 180 0.41 11.00 -8.84
N SER A 181 -0.19 10.65 -7.70
CA SER A 181 -0.37 9.26 -7.29
C SER A 181 -1.24 8.47 -8.28
N SER A 182 -2.36 9.03 -8.73
CA SER A 182 -3.24 8.37 -9.72
C SER A 182 -2.54 8.16 -11.06
N ILE A 183 -1.83 9.18 -11.56
CA ILE A 183 -1.05 9.08 -12.81
C ILE A 183 0.03 8.00 -12.68
N ARG A 184 0.74 7.98 -11.55
CA ARG A 184 1.76 6.97 -11.27
C ARG A 184 1.16 5.56 -11.30
N THR A 185 -0.01 5.35 -10.69
CA THR A 185 -0.70 4.04 -10.72
C THR A 185 -1.11 3.63 -12.13
N ILE A 186 -1.63 4.56 -12.94
CA ILE A 186 -1.96 4.29 -14.35
C ILE A 186 -0.71 3.91 -15.14
N ALA A 187 0.40 4.62 -14.92
CA ALA A 187 1.69 4.32 -15.56
C ALA A 187 2.21 2.92 -15.16
N LYS A 188 2.04 2.50 -13.90
CA LYS A 188 2.38 1.13 -13.47
C LYS A 188 1.56 0.08 -14.19
N VAL A 189 0.25 0.28 -14.30
CA VAL A 189 -0.66 -0.62 -15.02
C VAL A 189 -0.28 -0.72 -16.50
N ALA A 190 0.04 0.42 -17.13
CA ALA A 190 0.54 0.44 -18.50
C ALA A 190 1.89 -0.30 -18.63
N GLY A 191 2.80 -0.13 -17.66
CA GLY A 191 4.07 -0.85 -17.60
C GLY A 191 3.91 -2.36 -17.50
N ILE A 192 2.98 -2.84 -16.67
CA ILE A 192 2.63 -4.28 -16.55
C ILE A 192 2.13 -4.81 -17.89
N TRP A 193 1.28 -4.07 -18.59
CA TRP A 193 0.82 -4.45 -19.93
C TRP A 193 1.98 -4.51 -20.94
N MET A 194 2.89 -3.53 -20.93
CA MET A 194 4.04 -3.53 -21.84
C MET A 194 4.97 -4.71 -21.59
N ALA A 195 5.17 -5.07 -20.32
CA ALA A 195 5.99 -6.18 -19.87
C ALA A 195 5.30 -7.55 -19.99
N ALA A 196 4.00 -7.61 -20.31
CA ALA A 196 3.28 -8.87 -20.47
C ALA A 196 3.89 -9.71 -21.62
N PRO A 197 3.98 -11.03 -21.44
CA PRO A 197 4.65 -11.90 -22.41
C PRO A 197 3.95 -11.89 -23.78
N LEU A 198 4.73 -11.86 -24.86
CA LEU A 198 4.21 -11.89 -26.24
C LEU A 198 3.71 -13.27 -26.66
N LYS A 199 4.23 -14.35 -26.05
CA LYS A 199 3.79 -15.73 -26.27
C LYS A 199 3.28 -16.31 -24.95
N VAL A 200 2.08 -16.90 -25.00
CA VAL A 200 1.48 -17.61 -23.87
C VAL A 200 2.31 -18.85 -23.56
N ILE A 201 2.73 -19.01 -22.31
CA ILE A 201 3.42 -20.22 -21.86
C ILE A 201 2.39 -21.35 -21.78
N ALA A 202 2.68 -22.52 -22.33
CA ALA A 202 1.78 -23.67 -22.24
C ALA A 202 1.58 -24.09 -20.77
N PRO A 203 0.37 -24.50 -20.34
CA PRO A 203 0.09 -24.88 -18.96
C PRO A 203 1.01 -26.00 -18.43
N SER A 204 1.52 -26.86 -19.31
CA SER A 204 2.44 -27.96 -19.00
C SER A 204 3.83 -27.51 -18.53
N GLU A 205 4.25 -26.29 -18.88
CA GLU A 205 5.54 -25.70 -18.51
C GLU A 205 5.47 -24.90 -17.19
N LEU A 206 4.25 -24.65 -16.69
CA LEU A 206 3.99 -23.78 -15.55
C LEU A 206 4.23 -24.53 -14.23
N ARG A 207 5.48 -24.64 -13.77
CA ARG A 207 5.75 -25.04 -12.37
C ARG A 207 5.45 -23.87 -11.44
N PHE A 208 4.32 -23.95 -10.74
CA PHE A 208 3.96 -23.02 -9.67
C PHE A 208 5.05 -23.00 -8.59
N ASN A 209 5.86 -21.93 -8.60
CA ASN A 209 6.97 -21.75 -7.68
C ASN A 209 6.77 -20.43 -6.93
N TYR A 210 6.44 -20.53 -5.64
CA TYR A 210 6.25 -19.36 -4.75
C TYR A 210 7.45 -18.41 -4.79
N PHE A 211 8.66 -18.92 -5.02
CA PHE A 211 9.87 -18.09 -5.18
C PHE A 211 9.84 -17.19 -6.41
N LYS A 212 9.15 -17.56 -7.49
CA LYS A 212 8.97 -16.71 -8.67
C LYS A 212 7.91 -15.62 -8.44
N SER A 213 6.98 -15.84 -7.52
CA SER A 213 5.95 -14.86 -7.15
C SER A 213 6.50 -13.73 -6.28
N ILE A 214 7.51 -14.00 -5.45
CA ILE A 214 8.19 -13.01 -4.60
C ILE A 214 8.70 -11.77 -5.37
N PRO A 215 9.51 -11.88 -6.44
CA PRO A 215 9.99 -10.71 -7.18
C PRO A 215 8.86 -9.98 -7.91
N VAL A 216 7.84 -10.69 -8.41
CA VAL A 216 6.69 -10.06 -9.07
C VAL A 216 5.84 -9.29 -8.08
N THR A 217 5.54 -9.85 -6.91
CA THR A 217 4.84 -9.14 -5.83
C THR A 217 5.68 -7.99 -5.31
N ALA A 218 7.00 -8.13 -5.15
CA ALA A 218 7.88 -7.04 -4.76
C ALA A 218 7.87 -5.89 -5.79
N CYS A 219 7.96 -6.19 -7.09
CA CYS A 219 7.85 -5.19 -8.14
C CYS A 219 6.47 -4.51 -8.20
N LEU A 220 5.38 -5.24 -7.97
CA LEU A 220 4.02 -4.68 -7.98
C LEU A 220 3.71 -3.84 -6.73
N VAL A 221 4.35 -4.15 -5.60
CA VAL A 221 4.10 -3.51 -4.30
C VAL A 221 5.08 -2.35 -4.03
N PHE A 222 6.32 -2.41 -4.53
CA PHE A 222 7.36 -1.39 -4.30
C PHE A 222 7.72 -0.50 -5.50
N ALA A 223 7.35 -0.83 -6.75
CA ALA A 223 7.38 0.14 -7.85
C ALA A 223 6.17 1.06 -7.75
#